data_AF-A0A645D558-F1
#
_entry.id   AF-A0A645D558-F1
#
_cell.length_a   1.000
_cell.length_b   1.000
_cell.length_c   1.000
_cell.angle_alpha   90.00
_cell.angle_beta   90.00
_cell.angle_gamma   90.00
#
_symmetry.space_group_name_H-M   'P 1'
#
loop_
_entity.id
_entity.type
_entity.pdbx_description
1 polymer ?
#
loop_
_entity_poly.entity_id
_entity_poly.type
_entity_poly.pdbx_seq_one_letter_code
_entity_poly.pdbx_strand_id
1 'polypeptide(L)'
;MRDYSFALKTLGMQGVRTLVYRPTGKPLEVNDSGLVVPESSDTIDDFSSRMDTGGSGVLTTFFGTPVWANVILKTQDNLFEINLDTVLCDVSLPKHIIKTSITNRPGTFKEHIADGDYSIHMRGLLVEHSMYNYPRAQMTTLLQIIKRGEPIKVISEYLNLYGILNIVIESSSFTQKQGFQNVQPYDLTCLSDIDYSLIIKNGE
;
A
#
# COMPACT_ATOMS: atom_id res chain seq x y z
N MET A 1 -1.94 -44.78 21.65
CA MET A 1 -0.68 -44.08 21.34
C MET A 1 -1.04 -43.04 20.29
N ARG A 2 -0.87 -41.74 20.57
CA ARG A 2 -1.31 -40.68 19.65
C ARG A 2 -0.25 -40.51 18.56
N ASP A 3 -0.64 -40.70 17.32
CA ASP A 3 0.22 -40.46 16.16
C ASP A 3 0.30 -38.95 15.92
N TYR A 4 1.48 -38.38 16.14
CA TYR A 4 1.76 -36.97 15.87
C TYR A 4 2.54 -36.87 14.57
N SER A 5 2.08 -36.06 13.61
CA SER A 5 2.83 -35.72 12.41
C SER A 5 3.15 -34.23 12.42
N PHE A 6 4.40 -33.88 12.15
CA PHE A 6 4.86 -32.49 12.13
C PHE A 6 5.32 -32.14 10.71
N ALA A 7 4.86 -30.98 10.21
CA ALA A 7 5.26 -30.46 8.91
C ALA A 7 6.34 -29.39 9.12
N LEU A 8 7.50 -29.58 8.50
CA LEU A 8 8.60 -28.62 8.50
C LEU A 8 8.64 -27.92 7.15
N LYS A 9 8.45 -26.60 7.17
CA LYS A 9 8.58 -25.72 6.00
C LYS A 9 10.04 -25.26 5.94
N THR A 10 10.83 -25.83 5.04
CA THR A 10 12.26 -25.52 4.94
C THR A 10 12.51 -24.59 3.76
N LEU A 11 13.32 -23.55 3.96
CA LEU A 11 13.70 -22.60 2.91
C LEU A 11 15.09 -22.97 2.39
N GLY A 12 15.15 -23.53 1.18
CA GLY A 12 16.39 -23.83 0.47
C GLY A 12 16.57 -22.93 -0.74
N MET A 13 17.78 -22.95 -1.32
CA MET A 13 18.17 -22.16 -2.50
C MET A 13 17.36 -22.45 -3.79
N GLN A 14 16.35 -23.33 -3.72
CA GLN A 14 15.41 -23.65 -4.81
C GLN A 14 13.93 -23.46 -4.43
N GLY A 15 13.64 -22.67 -3.39
CA GLY A 15 12.28 -22.38 -2.94
C GLY A 15 11.81 -23.25 -1.77
N VAL A 16 10.56 -23.02 -1.36
CA VAL A 16 9.99 -23.58 -0.12
C VAL A 16 9.36 -24.95 -0.38
N ARG A 17 9.92 -26.00 0.23
CA ARG A 17 9.30 -27.33 0.26
C ARG A 17 8.84 -27.66 1.67
N THR A 18 7.60 -28.11 1.79
CA THR A 18 7.03 -28.59 3.06
C THR A 18 7.18 -30.11 3.10
N LEU A 19 7.95 -30.61 4.06
CA LEU A 19 8.12 -32.05 4.28
C LEU A 19 7.39 -32.47 5.55
N VAL A 20 6.62 -33.56 5.48
CA VAL A 20 5.83 -34.08 6.61
C VAL A 20 6.51 -35.32 7.19
N TYR A 21 6.79 -35.29 8.50
CA TYR A 21 7.45 -36.37 9.23
C TYR A 21 6.52 -37.02 10.26
N ARG A 22 6.68 -38.34 10.46
CA ARG A 22 6.12 -39.11 11.58
C ARG A 22 7.26 -39.61 12.49
N PRO A 23 7.02 -39.79 13.81
CA PRO A 23 8.06 -40.08 14.80
C PRO A 23 8.86 -41.37 14.58
N THR A 24 8.40 -42.29 13.74
CA THR A 24 9.18 -43.46 13.30
C THR A 24 9.07 -43.66 11.79
N GLY A 25 10.07 -43.17 11.04
CA GLY A 25 10.21 -43.46 9.62
C GLY A 25 10.81 -42.33 8.78
N LYS A 26 11.26 -42.69 7.57
CA LYS A 26 11.72 -41.77 6.51
C LYS A 26 10.60 -40.77 6.14
N PRO A 27 10.93 -39.56 5.66
CA PRO A 27 9.93 -38.59 5.20
C PRO A 27 9.04 -39.20 4.12
N LEU A 28 7.74 -38.93 4.20
CA LEU A 28 6.78 -39.37 3.19
C LEU A 28 7.00 -38.57 1.91
N GLU A 29 7.36 -39.23 0.81
CA GLU A 29 7.38 -38.60 -0.50
C GLU A 29 5.93 -38.32 -0.96
N VAL A 30 5.74 -37.18 -1.62
CA VAL A 30 4.45 -36.50 -1.86
C VAL A 30 3.45 -37.28 -2.75
N ASN A 31 3.75 -38.53 -3.12
CA ASN A 31 2.98 -39.24 -4.15
C ASN A 31 2.14 -40.44 -3.67
N ASP A 32 1.84 -40.57 -2.38
CA ASP A 32 0.94 -41.66 -1.95
C ASP A 32 -0.16 -41.25 -0.96
N SER A 33 -1.40 -41.38 -1.44
CA SER A 33 -2.68 -41.45 -0.73
C SER A 33 -3.12 -40.26 0.17
N GLY A 34 -3.98 -39.40 -0.40
CA GLY A 34 -5.29 -39.09 0.21
C GLY A 34 -5.39 -38.07 1.34
N LEU A 35 -4.41 -37.19 1.55
CA LEU A 35 -4.55 -36.06 2.49
C LEU A 35 -4.84 -34.76 1.73
N VAL A 36 -6.12 -34.41 1.63
CA VAL A 36 -6.57 -33.10 1.16
C VAL A 36 -6.35 -32.10 2.28
N VAL A 37 -5.34 -31.25 2.13
CA VAL A 37 -5.24 -30.01 2.92
C VAL A 37 -6.36 -29.10 2.41
N PRO A 38 -7.28 -28.61 3.26
CA PRO A 38 -8.26 -27.64 2.82
C PRO A 38 -7.50 -26.39 2.35
N GLU A 39 -7.63 -26.06 1.07
CA GLU A 39 -7.20 -24.78 0.53
C GLU A 39 -8.02 -23.69 1.22
N SER A 40 -7.48 -23.10 2.29
CA SER A 40 -7.91 -21.78 2.73
C SER A 40 -7.52 -20.83 1.60
N SER A 41 -8.51 -20.42 0.80
CA SER A 41 -8.38 -19.52 -0.34
C SER A 41 -8.00 -18.08 0.00
N ASP A 42 -7.53 -17.82 1.23
CA ASP A 42 -6.83 -16.60 1.58
C ASP A 42 -5.33 -16.88 1.52
N THR A 43 -4.90 -17.32 0.35
CA THR A 43 -3.52 -17.22 -0.06
C THR A 43 -3.14 -15.75 0.01
N ILE A 44 -2.44 -15.36 1.08
CA ILE A 44 -1.46 -14.26 1.06
C ILE A 44 -0.32 -14.71 0.12
N ASP A 45 -0.67 -15.00 -1.12
CA ASP A 45 0.27 -15.36 -2.17
C ASP A 45 0.78 -14.06 -2.75
N ASP A 46 2.11 -13.94 -2.65
CA ASP A 46 2.92 -13.14 -3.56
C ASP A 46 2.99 -11.63 -3.33
N PHE A 47 3.29 -11.22 -2.09
CA PHE A 47 4.09 -10.00 -1.89
C PHE A 47 5.57 -10.32 -2.18
N SER A 48 5.91 -10.66 -3.43
CA SER A 48 7.28 -10.47 -3.90
C SER A 48 7.55 -8.97 -3.84
N SER A 49 8.54 -8.51 -3.10
CA SER A 49 8.86 -7.08 -2.99
C SER A 49 9.00 -6.47 -4.38
N ARG A 50 8.05 -5.62 -4.80
CA ARG A 50 7.92 -5.10 -6.18
C ARG A 50 8.79 -3.87 -6.41
N MET A 51 9.57 -3.49 -5.39
CA MET A 51 10.55 -2.41 -5.43
C MET A 51 11.92 -2.81 -6.02
N ASP A 52 12.13 -4.07 -6.40
CA ASP A 52 13.35 -4.51 -7.08
C ASP A 52 13.28 -4.19 -8.59
N THR A 53 14.10 -3.24 -9.04
CA THR A 53 14.16 -2.81 -10.45
C THR A 53 14.90 -3.78 -11.37
N GLY A 54 15.41 -4.91 -10.84
CA GLY A 54 16.20 -5.89 -11.58
C GLY A 54 15.54 -7.26 -11.84
N GLY A 55 14.34 -7.53 -11.29
CA GLY A 55 13.69 -8.85 -11.35
C GLY A 55 12.54 -8.96 -12.35
N SER A 56 12.25 -10.18 -12.83
CA SER A 56 11.08 -10.48 -13.64
C SER A 56 9.80 -10.17 -12.85
N GLY A 57 9.10 -9.09 -13.20
CA GLY A 57 7.96 -8.55 -12.43
C GLY A 57 7.87 -7.02 -12.35
N VAL A 58 8.72 -6.28 -13.06
CA VAL A 58 8.75 -4.81 -13.08
C VAL A 58 7.36 -4.24 -13.40
N LEU A 59 6.78 -3.50 -12.45
CA LEU A 59 5.62 -2.65 -12.70
C LEU A 59 6.06 -1.53 -13.63
N THR A 60 5.62 -1.62 -14.89
CA THR A 60 5.80 -0.55 -15.86
C THR A 60 4.57 0.33 -15.89
N THR A 61 4.78 1.63 -15.93
CA THR A 61 3.73 2.56 -16.36
C THR A 61 3.22 2.20 -17.75
N PHE A 62 2.11 2.81 -18.16
CA PHE A 62 1.66 2.75 -19.55
C PHE A 62 2.77 3.07 -20.58
N PHE A 63 3.75 3.90 -20.20
CA PHE A 63 4.86 4.28 -21.08
C PHE A 63 6.10 3.37 -20.96
N GLY A 64 5.98 2.23 -20.28
CA GLY A 64 7.08 1.27 -20.13
C GLY A 64 8.14 1.69 -19.11
N THR A 65 7.90 2.76 -18.35
CA THR A 65 8.86 3.23 -17.34
C THR A 65 8.65 2.47 -16.03
N PRO A 66 9.71 1.98 -15.37
CA PRO A 66 9.57 1.33 -14.08
C PRO A 66 9.04 2.34 -13.05
N VAL A 67 8.02 1.94 -12.30
CA VAL A 67 7.53 2.64 -11.11
C VAL A 67 7.68 1.74 -9.91
N TRP A 68 8.06 2.33 -8.77
CA TRP A 68 8.33 1.57 -7.55
C TRP A 68 7.10 0.88 -6.96
N ALA A 69 5.93 1.50 -7.06
CA ALA A 69 4.68 0.90 -6.62
C ALA A 69 3.48 1.56 -7.32
N ASN A 70 2.47 0.77 -7.68
CA ASN A 70 1.15 1.28 -7.99
C ASN A 70 0.42 1.69 -6.69
N VAL A 71 -0.64 2.48 -6.83
CA VAL A 71 -1.49 2.88 -5.70
C VAL A 71 -2.92 2.51 -6.02
N ILE A 72 -3.53 1.71 -5.14
CA ILE A 72 -4.96 1.38 -5.22
C ILE A 72 -5.68 2.18 -4.14
N LEU A 73 -6.68 2.95 -4.55
CA LEU A 73 -7.55 3.70 -3.65
C LEU A 73 -8.89 2.98 -3.55
N LYS A 74 -9.32 2.68 -2.32
CA LYS A 74 -10.61 2.06 -2.03
C LYS A 74 -11.38 2.89 -1.01
N THR A 75 -12.67 3.06 -1.26
CA THR A 75 -13.58 3.65 -0.26
C THR A 75 -13.84 2.67 0.88
N GLN A 76 -14.19 3.17 2.07
CA GLN A 76 -14.41 2.31 3.25
C GLN A 76 -15.50 1.26 3.02
N ASP A 77 -16.55 1.64 2.28
CA ASP A 77 -17.66 0.76 1.93
C ASP A 77 -17.35 -0.20 0.76
N ASN A 78 -16.12 -0.15 0.21
CA ASN A 78 -15.67 -0.92 -0.95
C ASN A 78 -16.54 -0.72 -2.22
N LEU A 79 -17.30 0.38 -2.32
CA LEU A 79 -18.16 0.66 -3.48
C LEU A 79 -17.39 1.18 -4.68
N PHE A 80 -16.34 1.98 -4.44
CA PHE A 80 -15.49 2.55 -5.47
C PHE A 80 -14.03 2.17 -5.22
N GLU A 81 -13.41 1.65 -6.27
CA GLU A 81 -12.00 1.27 -6.31
C GLU A 81 -11.38 1.77 -7.61
N ILE A 82 -10.18 2.35 -7.51
CA ILE A 82 -9.37 2.75 -8.66
C ILE A 82 -7.93 2.31 -8.46
N ASN A 83 -7.35 1.69 -9.49
CA ASN A 83 -5.93 1.38 -9.56
C ASN A 83 -5.21 2.49 -10.34
N LEU A 84 -4.19 3.08 -9.72
CA LEU A 84 -3.36 4.12 -10.29
C LEU A 84 -1.98 3.52 -10.59
N ASP A 85 -1.80 3.08 -11.84
CA ASP A 85 -0.55 2.47 -12.30
C ASP A 85 0.54 3.51 -12.60
N THR A 86 0.14 4.72 -13.01
CA THR A 86 1.01 5.86 -13.33
C THR A 86 0.95 6.90 -12.23
N VAL A 87 1.59 6.60 -11.10
CA VAL A 87 1.61 7.47 -9.91
C VAL A 87 3.00 7.56 -9.30
N LEU A 88 3.34 8.74 -8.82
CA LEU A 88 4.49 9.02 -7.98
C LEU A 88 3.98 9.61 -6.67
N CYS A 89 4.48 9.10 -5.56
CA CYS A 89 4.11 9.53 -4.23
C CYS A 89 5.32 10.18 -3.54
N ASP A 90 5.13 11.38 -3.01
CA ASP A 90 6.05 11.99 -2.05
C ASP A 90 5.42 11.91 -0.65
N VAL A 91 6.19 11.48 0.34
CA VAL A 91 5.75 11.41 1.74
C VAL A 91 6.61 12.34 2.58
N SER A 92 5.97 13.18 3.40
CA SER A 92 6.63 14.10 4.31
C SER A 92 6.04 14.01 5.72
N LEU A 93 6.88 14.04 6.75
CA LEU A 93 6.47 13.98 8.16
C LEU A 93 6.87 15.28 8.88
N PRO A 94 5.96 16.25 9.04
CA PRO A 94 6.22 17.43 9.82
C PRO A 94 6.44 17.04 11.30
N LYS A 95 7.37 17.73 11.96
CA LYS A 95 7.66 17.55 13.38
C LYS A 95 7.33 18.83 14.13
N HIS A 96 6.57 18.71 15.22
CA HIS A 96 6.31 19.79 16.14
C HIS A 96 7.38 19.79 17.25
N ILE A 97 8.28 20.78 17.23
CA ILE A 97 9.42 20.85 18.14
C ILE A 97 9.41 22.17 18.92
N ILE A 98 9.23 22.08 20.24
CA ILE A 98 9.34 23.22 21.16
C ILE A 98 10.80 23.39 21.57
N LYS A 99 11.36 24.59 21.36
CA LYS A 99 12.78 24.91 21.57
C LYS A 99 12.94 26.14 22.46
N THR A 100 13.78 26.02 23.47
CA THR A 100 14.16 27.14 24.34
C THR A 100 15.63 27.50 24.09
N SER A 101 15.87 28.78 23.82
CA SER A 101 17.23 29.31 23.67
C SER A 101 17.87 29.51 25.04
N ILE A 102 19.14 29.13 25.15
CA ILE A 102 19.93 29.35 26.37
C ILE A 102 20.83 30.56 26.13
N THR A 103 20.77 31.54 27.02
CA THR A 103 21.64 32.71 26.94
C THR A 103 23.12 32.30 27.09
N ASN A 104 23.99 32.94 26.31
CA ASN A 104 25.45 32.76 26.37
C ASN A 104 25.95 31.34 26.00
N ARG A 105 25.17 30.57 25.25
CA ARG A 105 25.60 29.27 24.69
C ARG A 105 25.04 29.08 23.28
N PRO A 106 25.84 28.61 22.30
CA PRO A 106 25.31 28.22 21.01
C PRO A 106 24.43 26.96 21.14
N GLY A 107 23.17 27.06 20.72
CA GLY A 107 22.23 25.93 20.67
C GLY A 107 20.89 26.23 21.31
N THR A 108 19.98 25.27 21.20
CA THR A 108 18.65 25.30 21.82
C THR A 108 18.38 23.97 22.52
N PHE A 109 17.71 24.04 23.65
CA PHE A 109 17.16 22.87 24.33
C PHE A 109 15.82 22.51 23.68
N LYS A 110 15.64 21.26 23.24
CA LYS A 110 14.36 20.78 22.68
C LYS A 110 13.58 20.17 23.83
N GLU A 111 12.49 20.81 24.20
CA GLU A 111 11.67 20.40 25.35
C GLU A 111 10.68 19.31 24.96
N HIS A 112 10.10 19.46 23.78
CA HIS A 112 9.08 18.56 23.27
C HIS A 112 9.32 18.32 21.78
N ILE A 113 9.20 17.06 21.38
CA ILE A 113 9.28 16.60 19.99
C ILE A 113 8.06 15.71 19.80
N ALA A 114 7.13 16.16 18.98
CA ALA A 114 5.99 15.37 18.53
C ALA A 114 6.00 15.27 17.01
N ASP A 115 5.45 14.15 16.54
CA ASP A 115 5.26 13.88 15.13
C ASP A 115 3.87 14.39 14.74
N GLY A 116 3.77 15.10 13.61
CA GLY A 116 2.48 15.41 13.00
C GLY A 116 2.00 14.27 12.11
N ASP A 117 0.95 14.52 11.34
CA ASP A 117 0.43 13.56 10.36
C ASP A 117 1.33 13.54 9.11
N TYR A 118 1.44 12.38 8.45
CA TYR A 118 2.14 12.31 7.18
C TYR A 118 1.36 13.08 6.12
N SER A 119 2.03 14.03 5.45
CA SER A 119 1.51 14.65 4.23
C SER A 119 2.02 13.88 3.02
N ILE A 120 1.08 13.43 2.20
CA ILE A 120 1.31 12.61 1.01
C ILE A 120 0.89 13.41 -0.22
N HIS A 121 1.82 13.61 -1.15
CA HIS A 121 1.52 14.20 -2.45
C HIS A 121 1.56 13.11 -3.53
N MET A 122 0.45 12.87 -4.19
CA MET A 122 0.33 11.89 -5.27
C MET A 122 0.17 12.61 -6.61
N ARG A 123 1.14 12.43 -7.50
CA ARG A 123 1.12 13.01 -8.85
C ARG A 123 1.14 11.89 -9.88
N GLY A 124 0.24 11.97 -10.84
CA GLY A 124 0.12 10.90 -11.81
C GLY A 124 -0.67 11.28 -13.05
N LEU A 125 -0.86 10.27 -13.89
CA LEU A 125 -1.62 10.36 -15.12
C LEU A 125 -2.73 9.30 -15.09
N LEU A 126 -3.95 9.66 -15.46
CA LEU A 126 -4.95 8.69 -15.87
C LEU A 126 -4.79 8.51 -17.38
N VAL A 127 -4.69 7.27 -17.85
CA VAL A 127 -4.44 6.97 -19.27
C VAL A 127 -5.50 6.03 -19.79
N GLU A 128 -6.05 6.38 -20.96
CA GLU A 128 -6.90 5.51 -21.76
C GLU A 128 -6.08 4.86 -22.88
N HIS A 129 -6.35 3.59 -23.16
CA HIS A 129 -5.62 2.84 -24.19
C HIS A 129 -5.91 3.37 -25.60
N SER A 130 -7.12 3.89 -25.83
CA SER A 130 -7.50 4.50 -27.08
C SER A 130 -7.02 5.94 -27.16
N MET A 131 -6.17 6.25 -28.14
CA MET A 131 -5.55 7.57 -28.34
C MET A 131 -6.54 8.74 -28.46
N TYR A 132 -7.76 8.48 -28.92
CA TYR A 132 -8.78 9.51 -29.18
C TYR A 132 -9.82 9.61 -28.07
N ASN A 133 -9.74 8.76 -27.04
CA ASN A 133 -10.73 8.72 -25.97
C ASN A 133 -10.16 9.25 -24.68
N TYR A 134 -10.90 10.14 -24.04
CA TYR A 134 -10.59 10.62 -22.70
C TYR A 134 -10.85 9.51 -21.67
N PRO A 135 -10.01 9.35 -20.62
CA PRO A 135 -10.18 8.36 -19.54
C PRO A 135 -11.36 8.72 -18.60
N ARG A 136 -12.57 8.79 -19.14
CA ARG A 136 -13.78 9.27 -18.45
C ARG A 136 -14.15 8.36 -17.29
N ALA A 137 -14.02 7.05 -17.45
CA ALA A 137 -14.39 6.07 -16.43
C ALA A 137 -13.51 6.20 -15.18
N GLN A 138 -12.19 6.23 -15.38
CA GLN A 138 -11.21 6.45 -14.30
C GLN A 138 -11.43 7.80 -13.62
N MET A 139 -11.58 8.87 -14.41
CA MET A 139 -11.81 10.22 -13.87
C MET A 139 -13.09 10.31 -13.05
N THR A 140 -14.18 9.69 -13.52
CA THR A 140 -15.47 9.70 -12.80
C THR A 140 -15.36 8.95 -11.47
N THR A 141 -14.69 7.79 -11.47
CA THR A 141 -14.46 6.99 -10.25
C THR A 141 -13.60 7.75 -9.25
N LEU A 142 -12.52 8.39 -9.71
CA LEU A 142 -11.66 9.21 -8.86
C LEU A 142 -12.44 10.38 -8.24
N LEU A 143 -13.26 11.08 -9.03
CA LEU A 143 -14.13 12.14 -8.53
C LEU A 143 -15.16 11.64 -7.52
N GLN A 144 -15.71 10.43 -7.69
CA GLN A 144 -16.64 9.83 -6.73
C GLN A 144 -15.96 9.53 -5.39
N ILE A 145 -14.73 9.01 -5.43
CA ILE A 145 -13.91 8.76 -4.24
C ILE A 145 -13.61 10.09 -3.52
N ILE A 146 -13.17 11.12 -4.24
CA ILE A 146 -12.85 12.43 -3.65
C ILE A 146 -14.09 13.08 -3.02
N LYS A 147 -15.26 12.98 -3.67
CA LYS A 147 -16.49 13.64 -3.20
C LYS A 147 -17.09 13.03 -1.93
N ARG A 148 -16.70 11.83 -1.53
CA ARG A 148 -17.25 11.19 -0.33
C ARG A 148 -16.83 11.87 0.97
N GLY A 149 -15.66 12.50 1.01
CA GLY A 149 -15.17 13.19 2.21
C GLY A 149 -14.93 12.24 3.40
N GLU A 150 -14.66 10.97 3.13
CA GLU A 150 -14.36 9.94 4.12
C GLU A 150 -12.88 9.54 4.03
N PRO A 151 -12.30 8.94 5.08
CA PRO A 151 -10.99 8.32 4.99
C PRO A 151 -10.98 7.25 3.89
N ILE A 152 -9.96 7.23 3.05
CA ILE A 152 -9.81 6.31 1.92
C ILE A 152 -8.74 5.28 2.27
N LYS A 153 -9.04 4.00 2.09
CA LYS A 153 -8.07 2.92 2.20
C LYS A 153 -7.10 2.99 1.04
N VAL A 154 -5.82 2.93 1.35
CA VAL A 154 -4.74 2.97 0.36
C VAL A 154 -3.96 1.69 0.43
N ILE A 155 -3.77 1.06 -0.73
CA ILE A 155 -2.94 -0.12 -0.87
C ILE A 155 -1.80 0.24 -1.81
N SER A 156 -0.60 0.38 -1.24
CA SER A 156 0.63 0.60 -1.99
C SER A 156 1.80 0.09 -1.16
N GLU A 157 2.72 -0.64 -1.79
CA GLU A 157 3.93 -1.14 -1.11
C GLU A 157 4.76 0.01 -0.56
N TYR A 158 4.88 1.11 -1.31
CA TYR A 158 5.64 2.29 -0.91
C TYR A 158 5.05 3.00 0.31
N LEU A 159 3.73 3.25 0.32
CA LEU A 159 3.07 3.91 1.46
C LEU A 159 3.01 3.03 2.71
N ASN A 160 2.91 1.71 2.51
CA ASN A 160 2.93 0.74 3.60
C ASN A 160 4.26 0.75 4.39
N LEU A 161 5.38 1.14 3.77
CA LEU A 161 6.67 1.32 4.48
C LEU A 161 6.59 2.38 5.59
N TYR A 162 5.72 3.37 5.42
CA TYR A 162 5.49 4.44 6.38
C TYR A 162 4.32 4.12 7.34
N GLY A 163 3.72 2.92 7.24
CA GLY A 163 2.56 2.52 8.04
C GLY A 163 1.26 3.24 7.64
N ILE A 164 1.20 3.82 6.44
CA ILE A 164 0.03 4.58 5.97
C ILE A 164 -0.94 3.61 5.29
N LEU A 165 -2.08 3.36 5.93
CA LEU A 165 -3.15 2.48 5.42
C LEU A 165 -4.42 3.25 5.03
N ASN A 166 -4.69 4.35 5.73
CA ASN A 166 -5.81 5.24 5.46
C ASN A 166 -5.27 6.65 5.16
N ILE A 167 -5.91 7.34 4.23
CA ILE A 167 -5.61 8.74 3.90
C ILE A 167 -6.89 9.55 3.80
N VAL A 168 -6.80 10.85 4.02
CA VAL A 168 -7.85 11.83 3.72
C VAL A 168 -7.34 12.76 2.63
N ILE A 169 -8.14 12.99 1.59
CA ILE A 169 -7.77 13.91 0.51
C ILE A 169 -8.08 15.34 0.94
N GLU A 170 -7.05 16.18 1.02
CA GLU A 170 -7.17 17.60 1.36
C GLU A 170 -7.49 18.44 0.12
N SER A 171 -6.78 18.17 -0.99
CA SER A 171 -6.98 18.88 -2.24
C SER A 171 -6.71 18.00 -3.46
N SER A 172 -7.40 18.32 -4.56
CA SER A 172 -7.26 17.65 -5.84
C SER A 172 -7.18 18.67 -6.98
N SER A 173 -6.18 18.54 -7.84
CA SER A 173 -5.97 19.38 -9.02
C SER A 173 -5.89 18.53 -10.28
N PHE A 174 -6.53 19.00 -11.34
CA PHE A 174 -6.59 18.30 -12.63
C PHE A 174 -6.20 19.29 -13.73
N THR A 175 -5.05 19.07 -14.35
CA THR A 175 -4.53 19.95 -15.40
C THR A 175 -4.68 19.30 -16.77
N GLN A 176 -4.95 20.08 -17.80
CA GLN A 176 -5.02 19.58 -19.17
C GLN A 176 -3.72 19.87 -19.89
N LYS A 177 -3.19 18.88 -20.63
CA LYS A 177 -1.98 19.04 -21.42
C LYS A 177 -2.34 19.12 -22.90
N GLN A 178 -1.92 20.18 -23.57
CA GLN A 178 -2.15 20.35 -25.01
C GLN A 178 -1.49 19.19 -25.79
N GLY A 179 -2.24 18.62 -26.75
CA GLY A 179 -1.75 17.56 -27.63
C GLY A 179 -2.00 16.13 -27.14
N PHE A 180 -2.51 15.93 -25.92
CA PHE A 180 -2.85 14.61 -25.38
C PHE A 180 -4.35 14.56 -25.05
N GLN A 181 -5.10 13.69 -25.73
CA GLN A 181 -6.56 13.53 -25.49
C GLN A 181 -6.87 12.33 -24.60
N ASN A 182 -6.00 11.33 -24.60
CA ASN A 182 -6.15 10.09 -23.83
C ASN A 182 -5.48 10.12 -22.46
N VAL A 183 -4.98 11.27 -22.03
CA VAL A 183 -4.24 11.43 -20.78
C VAL A 183 -4.82 12.56 -19.95
N GLN A 184 -5.14 12.29 -18.69
CA GLN A 184 -5.54 13.28 -17.70
C GLN A 184 -4.53 13.29 -16.54
N PRO A 185 -3.64 14.30 -16.47
CA PRO A 185 -2.83 14.54 -15.28
C PRO A 185 -3.66 14.88 -14.05
N TYR A 186 -3.23 14.36 -12.90
CA TYR A 186 -3.81 14.69 -11.60
C TYR A 186 -2.72 14.92 -10.55
N ASP A 187 -3.06 15.74 -9.57
CA ASP A 187 -2.26 16.04 -8.39
C ASP A 187 -3.18 16.02 -7.17
N LEU A 188 -2.89 15.14 -6.20
CA LEU A 188 -3.66 14.99 -4.98
C LEU A 188 -2.75 15.26 -3.79
N THR A 189 -3.20 16.11 -2.86
CA THR A 189 -2.58 16.29 -1.56
C THR A 189 -3.45 15.63 -0.51
N CYS A 190 -2.84 14.76 0.29
CA CYS A 190 -3.54 13.90 1.24
C CYS A 190 -2.81 13.90 2.59
N LEU A 191 -3.56 13.65 3.66
CA LEU A 191 -3.02 13.44 5.00
C LEU A 191 -3.24 11.99 5.41
N SER A 192 -2.28 11.40 6.13
CA SER A 192 -2.46 10.09 6.74
C SER A 192 -3.50 10.15 7.84
N ASP A 193 -4.34 9.13 7.92
CA ASP A 193 -5.28 8.95 9.02
C ASP A 193 -4.98 7.64 9.75
N ILE A 194 -5.17 7.67 11.07
CA ILE A 194 -4.99 6.51 11.94
C ILE A 194 -6.34 6.25 12.58
N ASP A 195 -6.88 5.04 12.42
CA ASP A 195 -8.12 4.66 13.06
C ASP A 195 -7.95 4.62 14.59
N TYR A 196 -8.52 5.60 15.29
CA TYR A 196 -8.60 5.61 16.75
C TYR A 196 -9.98 5.15 17.21
N SER A 197 -10.08 3.99 17.86
CA SER A 197 -11.31 3.57 18.53
C SER A 197 -11.43 4.28 19.88
N LEU A 198 -12.28 5.31 19.97
CA LEU A 198 -12.61 5.93 21.25
C LEU A 198 -13.61 5.05 22.01
N ILE A 199 -13.16 4.38 23.07
CA ILE A 199 -14.04 3.67 24.01
C ILE A 199 -14.48 4.67 25.08
N ILE A 200 -15.71 5.18 24.95
CA ILE A 200 -16.33 6.02 25.99
C ILE A 200 -16.81 5.08 27.09
N LYS A 201 -16.14 5.07 28.24
CA LYS A 201 -16.69 4.48 29.45
C LYS A 201 -17.62 5.50 30.09
N ASN A 202 -18.93 5.23 30.05
CA ASN A 202 -19.88 5.93 30.91
C ASN A 202 -19.52 5.60 32.36
N GLY A 203 -19.13 6.62 33.13
CA GLY A 203 -18.86 6.47 34.56
C GLY A 203 -20.16 6.15 35.30
N GLU A 204 -20.15 5.06 36.07
CA GLU A 204 -21.05 4.87 37.22
C GLU A 204 -20.64 5.78 38.38
#